data_AF-A0A098F263-F1
#
_entry.id   AF-A0A098F263-F1
#
_cell.length_a   1.000
_cell.length_b   1.000
_cell.length_c   1.000
_cell.angle_alpha   90.00
_cell.angle_beta   90.00
_cell.angle_gamma   90.00
#
_symmetry.space_group_name_H-M   'P 1'
#
loop_
_entity.id
_entity.type
_entity.pdbx_description
1 polymer ?
#
loop_
_entity_poly.entity_id
_entity_poly.type
_entity_poly.pdbx_seq_one_letter_code
_entity_poly.pdbx_strand_id
1 'polypeptide(L)'
;MSKSADELFQPSLRDGWSKTKSYDINHFFLVSFFGGPIPLMVLGSRNAKWLKVPKQHINVLVAISVVVQIFNLVMFYLDNRDVLGEGNRTPLLSIQILSILLFSLYKFVLNKRFQQHRRTVGEIQGLFKPALLWIFIGAVIQYAIMGAAYILTESVG
;
A
#
# COMPACT_ATOMS: atom_id res chain seq x y z
N MET A 1 31.72 46.85 3.14
CA MET A 1 30.32 46.78 3.63
C MET A 1 30.21 45.51 4.47
N SER A 2 30.03 45.65 5.77
CA SER A 2 29.89 44.54 6.72
C SER A 2 28.49 43.95 6.59
N LYS A 3 28.36 42.67 6.22
CA LYS A 3 27.07 41.97 6.23
C LYS A 3 26.62 41.82 7.68
N SER A 4 25.40 42.27 7.99
CA SER A 4 24.86 42.16 9.35
C SER A 4 24.66 40.70 9.74
N ALA A 5 24.79 40.38 11.03
CA ALA A 5 24.65 39.02 11.54
C ALA A 5 23.29 38.38 11.15
N ASP A 6 22.26 39.18 10.92
CA ASP A 6 20.94 38.73 10.45
C ASP A 6 20.94 38.14 9.03
N GLU A 7 21.89 38.51 8.17
CA GLU A 7 22.04 37.87 6.84
C GLU A 7 22.72 36.51 6.92
N LEU A 8 23.59 36.29 7.91
CA LEU A 8 24.31 35.01 8.11
C LEU A 8 23.37 33.89 8.59
N PHE A 9 22.25 34.24 9.24
CA PHE A 9 21.27 33.30 9.76
C PHE A 9 19.99 33.21 8.94
N GLN A 10 19.96 33.78 7.73
CA GLN A 10 18.88 33.46 6.83
C GLN A 10 19.05 32.01 6.32
N PRO A 11 17.99 31.18 6.38
CA PRO A 11 18.04 29.85 5.80
C PRO A 11 18.41 30.01 4.32
N SER A 12 19.58 29.48 3.94
CA SER A 12 20.16 29.59 2.60
C SER A 12 19.34 28.89 1.51
N LEU A 13 18.26 28.22 1.89
CA LEU A 13 17.33 27.49 1.04
C LEU A 13 15.97 28.21 1.05
N ARG A 14 15.86 29.36 0.38
CA ARG A 14 14.57 30.04 0.19
C ARG A 14 13.87 29.68 -1.12
N ASP A 15 14.60 29.19 -2.12
CA ASP A 15 14.02 28.82 -3.42
C ASP A 15 14.52 27.44 -3.88
N GLY A 16 13.59 26.52 -4.13
CA GLY A 16 13.87 25.22 -4.79
C GLY A 16 13.79 23.96 -3.92
N TRP A 17 13.64 24.06 -2.59
CA TRP A 17 13.41 22.87 -1.76
C TRP A 17 11.96 22.40 -1.88
N SER A 18 11.69 21.50 -2.84
CA SER A 18 10.37 20.89 -2.97
C SER A 18 10.01 20.19 -1.66
N LYS A 19 8.95 20.63 -0.99
CA LYS A 19 8.42 19.93 0.19
C LYS A 19 8.21 18.47 -0.19
N THR A 20 8.88 17.57 0.53
CA THR A 20 8.64 16.15 0.37
C THR A 20 7.16 15.88 0.69
N LYS A 21 6.58 14.90 0.00
CA LYS A 21 5.18 14.50 0.19
C LYS A 21 5.16 13.14 0.85
N SER A 22 4.21 12.88 1.73
CA SER A 22 3.95 11.53 2.24
C SER A 22 2.48 11.42 2.61
N TYR A 23 1.90 10.25 2.45
CA TYR A 23 0.68 9.89 3.15
C TYR A 23 0.97 9.63 4.63
N ASP A 24 -0.06 9.72 5.46
CA ASP A 24 -0.01 9.20 6.82
C ASP A 24 0.00 7.68 6.79
N ILE A 25 1.09 7.09 7.30
CA ILE A 25 1.32 5.64 7.28
C ILE A 25 0.31 4.90 8.16
N ASN A 26 -0.20 5.51 9.23
CA ASN A 26 -1.16 4.83 10.11
C ASN A 26 -2.47 4.51 9.39
N HIS A 27 -2.86 5.35 8.45
CA HIS A 27 -4.06 5.13 7.65
C HIS A 27 -3.92 3.97 6.66
N PHE A 28 -2.71 3.48 6.37
CA PHE A 28 -2.53 2.26 5.56
C PHE A 28 -3.11 1.01 6.22
N PHE A 29 -3.29 1.00 7.54
CA PHE A 29 -3.97 -0.09 8.24
C PHE A 29 -5.41 -0.25 7.73
N LEU A 30 -6.13 0.86 7.58
CA LEU A 30 -7.49 0.85 7.06
C LEU A 30 -7.51 0.43 5.59
N VAL A 31 -6.54 0.92 4.81
CA VAL A 31 -6.39 0.53 3.40
C VAL A 31 -6.18 -0.98 3.26
N SER A 32 -5.32 -1.58 4.07
CA SER A 32 -5.09 -3.02 4.02
C SER A 32 -6.26 -3.83 4.55
N PHE A 33 -6.91 -3.35 5.63
CA PHE A 33 -7.99 -4.06 6.29
C PHE A 33 -9.25 -4.12 5.42
N PHE A 34 -9.65 -2.99 4.82
CA PHE A 34 -10.85 -2.91 3.98
C PHE A 34 -10.57 -3.18 2.50
N GLY A 35 -9.39 -2.81 2.02
CA GLY A 35 -9.03 -2.86 0.60
C GLY A 35 -8.20 -4.06 0.19
N GLY A 36 -7.56 -4.73 1.14
CA GLY A 36 -6.66 -5.84 0.85
C GLY A 36 -5.33 -5.43 0.21
N PRO A 37 -4.67 -6.36 -0.50
CA PRO A 37 -3.27 -6.22 -0.91
C PRO A 37 -3.05 -5.20 -2.03
N ILE A 38 -3.96 -5.12 -3.01
CA ILE A 38 -3.83 -4.23 -4.18
C ILE A 38 -3.73 -2.74 -3.79
N PRO A 39 -4.70 -2.15 -3.08
CA PRO A 39 -4.63 -0.73 -2.75
C PRO A 39 -3.46 -0.41 -1.81
N LEU A 40 -3.14 -1.31 -0.87
CA LEU A 40 -1.95 -1.16 -0.03
C LEU A 40 -0.67 -1.18 -0.87
N MET A 41 -0.55 -2.10 -1.83
CA MET A 41 0.61 -2.22 -2.70
C MET A 41 0.84 -0.94 -3.49
N VAL A 42 -0.20 -0.41 -4.13
CA VAL A 42 -0.09 0.78 -4.99
C VAL A 42 0.22 2.02 -4.16
N LEU A 43 -0.57 2.27 -3.10
CA LEU A 43 -0.43 3.49 -2.30
C LEU A 43 0.80 3.44 -1.40
N GLY A 44 1.11 2.28 -0.83
CA GLY A 44 2.32 2.04 -0.05
C GLY A 44 3.58 2.21 -0.89
N SER A 45 3.61 1.67 -2.11
CA SER A 45 4.75 1.84 -3.03
C SER A 45 4.89 3.28 -3.51
N ARG A 46 3.78 3.96 -3.80
CA ARG A 46 3.78 5.40 -4.13
C ARG A 46 4.37 6.22 -2.98
N ASN A 47 3.95 5.92 -1.75
CA ASN A 47 4.47 6.57 -0.56
C ASN A 47 5.96 6.29 -0.34
N ALA A 48 6.39 5.05 -0.57
CA ALA A 48 7.80 4.66 -0.50
C ALA A 48 8.67 5.45 -1.47
N LYS A 49 8.19 5.64 -2.71
CA LYS A 49 8.86 6.48 -3.72
C LYS A 49 8.96 7.93 -3.25
N TRP A 50 7.90 8.49 -2.69
CA TRP A 50 7.92 9.87 -2.17
C TRP A 50 8.85 10.05 -0.98
N LEU A 51 8.92 9.06 -0.10
CA LEU A 51 9.85 9.00 1.03
C LEU A 51 11.30 8.65 0.64
N LYS A 52 11.59 8.55 -0.67
CA LYS A 52 12.92 8.19 -1.22
C LYS A 52 13.49 6.92 -0.60
N VAL A 53 12.64 5.90 -0.42
CA VAL A 53 13.04 4.55 -0.01
C VAL A 53 13.83 3.90 -1.17
N PRO A 54 14.93 3.18 -0.90
CA PRO A 54 15.68 2.48 -1.93
C PRO A 54 14.80 1.54 -2.77
N LYS A 55 15.04 1.51 -4.09
CA LYS A 55 14.24 0.72 -5.05
C LYS A 55 14.18 -0.77 -4.69
N GLN A 56 15.25 -1.32 -4.12
CA GLN A 56 15.30 -2.72 -3.67
C GLN A 56 14.19 -3.04 -2.65
N HIS A 57 14.01 -2.21 -1.63
CA HIS A 57 12.95 -2.42 -0.64
C HIS A 57 11.56 -2.25 -1.24
N ILE A 58 11.38 -1.31 -2.16
CA ILE A 58 10.09 -1.14 -2.88
C ILE A 58 9.79 -2.39 -3.71
N ASN A 59 10.77 -2.92 -4.44
CA ASN A 59 10.60 -4.13 -5.24
C ASN A 59 10.27 -5.35 -4.37
N VAL A 60 10.92 -5.51 -3.22
CA VAL A 60 10.61 -6.58 -2.26
C VAL A 60 9.19 -6.43 -1.72
N LEU A 61 8.77 -5.22 -1.35
CA LEU A 61 7.41 -4.96 -0.88
C LEU A 61 6.36 -5.31 -1.95
N VAL A 62 6.60 -4.91 -3.20
CA VAL A 62 5.72 -5.25 -4.34
C VAL A 62 5.68 -6.75 -4.58
N ALA A 63 6.84 -7.44 -4.58
CA ALA A 63 6.90 -8.88 -4.77
C ALA A 63 6.10 -9.63 -3.70
N ILE A 64 6.25 -9.25 -2.43
CA ILE A 64 5.48 -9.83 -1.32
C ILE A 64 3.98 -9.53 -1.48
N SER A 65 3.61 -8.30 -1.86
CA SER A 65 2.22 -7.95 -2.15
C SER A 65 1.61 -8.82 -3.26
N VAL A 66 2.36 -9.12 -4.32
CA VAL A 66 1.92 -10.01 -5.41
C VAL A 66 1.72 -11.43 -4.90
N VAL A 67 2.65 -11.97 -4.11
CA VAL A 67 2.51 -13.31 -3.50
C VAL A 67 1.27 -13.39 -2.62
N VAL A 68 1.06 -12.38 -1.76
CA VAL A 68 -0.14 -12.27 -0.91
C VAL A 68 -1.41 -12.18 -1.75
N GLN A 69 -1.38 -11.46 -2.87
CA GLN A 69 -2.51 -11.36 -3.78
C GLN A 69 -2.83 -12.69 -4.48
N ILE A 70 -1.82 -13.46 -4.90
CA ILE A 70 -2.00 -14.78 -5.48
C ILE A 70 -2.63 -15.72 -4.45
N PHE A 71 -2.13 -15.73 -3.22
CA PHE A 71 -2.72 -16.51 -2.14
C PHE A 71 -4.20 -16.14 -1.90
N ASN A 72 -4.51 -14.83 -1.88
CA ASN A 72 -5.87 -14.33 -1.73
C ASN A 72 -6.79 -14.84 -2.87
N LEU A 73 -6.31 -14.81 -4.12
CA LEU A 73 -7.04 -15.35 -5.27
C LEU A 73 -7.31 -16.85 -5.14
N VAL A 74 -6.32 -17.64 -4.70
CA VAL A 74 -6.48 -19.08 -4.49
C VAL A 74 -7.51 -19.37 -3.40
N MET A 75 -7.41 -18.70 -2.25
CA MET A 75 -8.37 -18.89 -1.15
C MET A 75 -9.79 -18.52 -1.57
N PHE A 76 -9.95 -17.40 -2.30
CA PHE A 76 -11.24 -16.97 -2.81
C PHE A 76 -11.82 -17.96 -3.84
N TYR A 77 -10.97 -18.50 -4.73
CA TYR A 77 -11.39 -19.51 -5.71
C TYR A 77 -11.86 -20.81 -5.04
N LEU A 78 -11.15 -21.29 -4.02
CA LEU A 78 -11.53 -22.49 -3.25
C LEU A 78 -12.85 -22.30 -2.50
N ASP A 79 -13.09 -21.10 -1.97
CA ASP A 79 -14.34 -20.72 -1.30
C ASP A 79 -15.53 -20.75 -2.28
N ASN A 80 -15.37 -20.19 -3.49
CA ASN A 80 -16.43 -20.17 -4.51
C ASN A 80 -16.80 -21.55 -5.09
N ARG A 81 -15.97 -22.58 -4.88
CA ARG A 81 -16.25 -23.96 -5.29
C ARG A 81 -16.78 -24.83 -4.14
N ASP A 82 -17.09 -24.24 -2.99
CA ASP A 82 -17.50 -24.93 -1.76
C ASP A 82 -16.53 -26.04 -1.30
N VAL A 83 -15.27 -25.99 -1.75
CA VAL A 83 -14.25 -27.02 -1.42
C VAL A 83 -13.92 -27.02 0.07
N LEU A 84 -14.07 -25.87 0.73
CA LEU A 84 -13.74 -25.68 2.14
C LEU A 84 -14.93 -25.94 3.09
N GLY A 85 -16.09 -26.33 2.54
CA GLY A 85 -17.33 -26.57 3.27
C GLY A 85 -18.15 -25.30 3.50
N GLU A 86 -19.47 -25.41 3.32
CA GLU A 86 -20.41 -24.30 3.51
C GLU A 86 -20.26 -23.66 4.90
N GLY A 87 -20.12 -22.33 4.93
CA GLY A 87 -20.04 -21.55 6.17
C GLY A 87 -18.65 -21.50 6.83
N ASN A 88 -17.62 -22.08 6.22
CA ASN A 88 -16.26 -22.00 6.74
C ASN A 88 -15.70 -20.58 6.62
N ARG A 89 -15.45 -19.91 7.76
CA ARG A 89 -14.91 -18.53 7.79
C ARG A 89 -13.39 -18.45 7.67
N THR A 90 -12.71 -19.59 7.62
CA THR A 90 -11.24 -19.70 7.48
C THR A 90 -10.65 -18.85 6.34
N PRO A 91 -11.19 -18.87 5.10
CA PRO A 91 -10.64 -18.06 4.00
C PRO A 91 -10.65 -16.56 4.33
N LEU A 92 -11.77 -16.02 4.81
CA LEU A 92 -11.90 -14.60 5.19
C LEU A 92 -10.89 -14.19 6.28
N LEU A 93 -10.74 -15.01 7.33
CA LEU A 93 -9.79 -14.74 8.40
C LEU A 93 -8.34 -14.76 7.91
N SER A 94 -7.98 -15.75 7.08
CA SER A 94 -6.63 -15.88 6.55
C SER A 94 -6.22 -14.67 5.70
N ILE A 95 -7.15 -14.16 4.87
CA ILE A 95 -6.93 -12.99 4.02
C ILE A 95 -6.74 -11.72 4.87
N GLN A 96 -7.54 -11.54 5.92
CA GLN A 96 -7.42 -10.41 6.82
C GLN A 96 -6.11 -10.43 7.59
N ILE A 97 -5.74 -11.58 8.17
CA ILE A 97 -4.47 -11.75 8.90
C ILE A 97 -3.30 -11.42 7.97
N LEU A 98 -3.29 -11.97 6.75
CA LEU A 98 -2.22 -11.73 5.80
C LEU A 98 -2.15 -10.26 5.35
N SER A 99 -3.29 -9.60 5.23
CA SER A 99 -3.36 -8.16 4.92
C SER A 99 -2.81 -7.29 6.06
N ILE A 100 -3.09 -7.65 7.33
CA ILE A 100 -2.55 -6.97 8.51
C ILE A 100 -1.03 -7.17 8.60
N LEU A 101 -0.55 -8.39 8.33
CA LEU A 101 0.89 -8.69 8.26
C LEU A 101 1.56 -7.87 7.15
N LEU A 102 0.93 -7.78 5.98
CA LEU A 102 1.42 -6.97 4.87
C LEU A 102 1.50 -5.49 5.26
N PHE A 103 0.47 -4.93 5.90
CA PHE A 103 0.52 -3.58 6.45
C PHE A 103 1.68 -3.41 7.43
N SER A 104 1.87 -4.35 8.34
CA SER A 104 2.93 -4.29 9.35
C SER A 104 4.32 -4.24 8.71
N LEU A 105 4.51 -5.01 7.63
CA LEU A 105 5.72 -4.97 6.82
C LEU A 105 5.92 -3.60 6.13
N TYR A 106 4.88 -3.06 5.48
CA TYR A 106 4.94 -1.72 4.88
C TYR A 106 5.27 -0.66 5.93
N LYS A 107 4.60 -0.70 7.09
CA LYS A 107 4.86 0.20 8.21
C LYS A 107 6.30 0.10 8.65
N PHE A 108 6.82 -1.11 8.87
CA PHE A 108 8.20 -1.33 9.30
C PHE A 108 9.22 -0.69 8.33
N VAL A 109 9.09 -0.95 7.03
CA VAL A 109 10.01 -0.43 6.01
C VAL A 109 9.92 1.10 5.89
N LEU A 110 8.71 1.65 5.95
CA LEU A 110 8.48 3.09 5.74
C LEU A 110 8.73 3.94 6.98
N ASN A 111 8.61 3.38 8.19
CA ASN A 111 8.61 4.12 9.45
C ASN A 111 9.88 4.97 9.63
N LYS A 112 11.06 4.42 9.33
CA LYS A 112 12.33 5.14 9.48
C LYS A 112 12.37 6.42 8.63
N ARG A 113 12.00 6.32 7.35
CA ARG A 113 11.98 7.47 6.43
C ARG A 113 10.86 8.45 6.76
N PHE A 114 9.72 7.94 7.20
CA PHE A 114 8.58 8.77 7.58
C PHE A 114 8.84 9.61 8.84
N GLN A 115 9.53 9.06 9.83
CA GLN A 115 9.94 9.84 11.00
C GLN A 115 10.91 10.98 10.62
N GLN A 116 11.83 10.73 9.68
CA GLN A 116 12.69 11.77 9.12
C GLN A 116 11.89 12.85 8.37
N HIS A 117 10.92 12.41 7.55
CA HIS A 117 10.00 13.28 6.82
C HIS A 117 9.16 14.17 7.75
N ARG A 118 8.68 13.62 8.86
CA ARG A 118 7.89 14.35 9.86
C ARG A 118 8.68 15.41 10.64
N ARG A 119 10.00 15.22 10.78
CA ARG A 119 10.88 16.18 11.46
C ARG A 119 11.37 17.29 10.54
N THR A 120 11.30 17.06 9.23
CA THR A 120 11.51 18.09 8.21
C THR A 120 10.17 18.73 7.86
N VAL A 121 10.15 19.91 7.22
CA VAL A 121 8.92 20.67 6.87
C VAL A 121 8.15 19.98 5.71
N GLY A 122 7.89 18.69 5.87
CA GLY A 122 7.26 17.81 4.90
C GLY A 122 5.74 17.88 4.96
N GLU A 123 5.08 17.78 3.81
CA GLU A 123 3.63 17.83 3.70
C GLU A 123 3.04 16.42 3.87
N ILE A 124 2.01 16.29 4.72
CA ILE A 124 1.21 15.07 4.86
C ILE A 124 -0.03 15.21 3.98
N GLN A 125 -0.18 14.31 3.00
CA GLN A 125 -1.36 14.28 2.13
C GLN A 125 -2.44 13.35 2.69
N GLY A 126 -3.70 13.71 2.46
CA GLY A 126 -4.84 12.86 2.81
C GLY A 126 -4.86 11.57 2.00
N LEU A 127 -4.93 10.42 2.69
CA LEU A 127 -4.96 9.09 2.07
C LEU A 127 -6.37 8.64 1.67
N PHE A 128 -7.42 9.24 2.23
CA PHE A 128 -8.79 8.73 2.11
C PHE A 128 -9.31 8.65 0.66
N LYS A 129 -9.25 9.76 -0.09
CA LYS A 129 -9.69 9.80 -1.50
C LYS A 129 -8.95 8.81 -2.39
N PRO A 130 -7.59 8.77 -2.40
CA PRO A 130 -6.88 7.80 -3.21
C PRO A 130 -7.11 6.36 -2.72
N ALA A 131 -7.25 6.13 -1.41
CA ALA A 131 -7.60 4.81 -0.88
C ALA A 131 -8.92 4.30 -1.44
N LEU A 132 -9.99 5.10 -1.34
CA LEU A 132 -11.32 4.70 -1.83
C LEU A 132 -11.29 4.29 -3.30
N LEU A 133 -10.61 5.08 -4.14
CA LEU A 133 -10.46 4.80 -5.56
C LEU A 133 -9.72 3.47 -5.82
N TRP A 134 -8.62 3.23 -5.12
CA TRP A 134 -7.85 2.00 -5.31
C TRP A 134 -8.53 0.76 -4.71
N ILE A 135 -9.35 0.93 -3.67
CA ILE A 135 -10.20 -0.14 -3.14
C ILE A 135 -11.21 -0.57 -4.21
N PHE A 136 -11.89 0.39 -4.84
CA PHE A 136 -12.84 0.11 -5.91
C PHE A 136 -12.16 -0.60 -7.11
N ILE A 137 -11.02 -0.07 -7.56
CA ILE A 137 -10.25 -0.69 -8.65
C ILE A 137 -9.78 -2.11 -8.27
N GLY A 138 -9.32 -2.31 -7.03
CA GLY A 138 -8.89 -3.60 -6.53
C GLY A 138 -10.03 -4.64 -6.57
N ALA A 139 -11.23 -4.25 -6.14
CA ALA A 139 -12.41 -5.09 -6.23
C ALA A 139 -12.74 -5.47 -7.68
N VAL A 140 -12.77 -4.50 -8.60
CA VAL A 140 -13.03 -4.75 -10.02
C VAL A 140 -12.02 -5.73 -10.61
N ILE A 141 -10.73 -5.55 -10.33
CA ILE A 141 -9.66 -6.46 -10.79
C ILE A 141 -9.89 -7.88 -10.25
N GLN A 142 -10.22 -8.01 -8.96
CA GLN A 142 -10.43 -9.31 -8.34
C GLN A 142 -11.61 -10.06 -8.97
N TYR A 143 -12.74 -9.40 -9.17
CA TYR A 143 -13.90 -10.00 -9.84
C TYR A 143 -13.64 -10.31 -11.32
N ALA A 144 -12.90 -9.46 -12.04
CA ALA A 144 -12.55 -9.70 -13.44
C ALA A 144 -11.65 -10.94 -13.60
N ILE A 145 -10.64 -11.11 -12.73
CA ILE A 145 -9.77 -12.29 -12.73
C ILE A 145 -10.59 -13.55 -12.45
N MET A 146 -11.50 -13.50 -11.48
CA MET A 146 -12.38 -14.62 -11.14
C MET A 146 -13.31 -15.00 -12.29
N GLY A 147 -13.97 -14.01 -12.92
CA GLY A 147 -14.84 -14.25 -14.07
C GLY A 147 -14.07 -14.92 -15.23
N ALA A 148 -12.86 -14.43 -15.52
CA ALA A 148 -12.00 -15.05 -16.53
C ALA A 148 -11.59 -16.49 -16.14
N ALA A 149 -11.21 -16.73 -14.88
CA ALA A 149 -10.86 -18.06 -14.39
C ALA A 149 -12.03 -19.04 -14.48
N TYR A 150 -13.24 -18.60 -14.16
CA TYR A 150 -14.45 -19.42 -14.25
C TYR A 150 -14.74 -19.84 -15.68
N ILE A 151 -14.78 -18.88 -16.62
CA ILE A 151 -14.99 -19.13 -18.06
C ILE A 151 -13.96 -20.12 -18.60
N LEU A 152 -12.68 -19.92 -18.27
CA LEU A 152 -11.61 -20.81 -18.71
C LEU A 152 -11.79 -22.24 -18.18
N THR A 153 -12.25 -22.39 -16.94
CA THR A 153 -12.39 -23.73 -16.36
C THR A 153 -13.64 -24.46 -16.87
N GLU A 154 -14.72 -23.74 -17.19
CA GLU A 154 -15.89 -24.34 -17.86
C GLU A 154 -15.62 -24.70 -19.32
N SER A 155 -14.75 -23.95 -20.02
CA SER A 155 -14.40 -24.27 -21.41
C SER A 155 -13.54 -25.53 -21.58
N VAL A 156 -12.97 -26.05 -20.48
CA VAL A 156 -12.05 -27.20 -20.45
C VAL A 156 -12.71 -28.46 -19.87
N GLY A 157 -13.90 -28.33 -19.27
CA GLY A 157 -14.69 -29.46 -18.73
C GLY A 157 -15.76 -29.93 -19.70
#